data_AF-A0AAD5P7R6-F1
#
_entry.id   AF-A0AAD5P7R6-F1
#
_cell.length_a   1.000
_cell.length_b   1.000
_cell.length_c   1.000
_cell.angle_alpha   90.00
_cell.angle_beta   90.00
_cell.angle_gamma   90.00
#
_symmetry.space_group_name_H-M   'P 1'
#
loop_
_entity.id
_entity.type
_entity.pdbx_description
1 polymer ?
#
loop_
_entity_poly.entity_id
_entity_poly.type
_entity_poly.pdbx_seq_one_letter_code
_entity_poly.pdbx_strand_id
1 'polypeptide(L)'
;MTLLPNKRTKIGDEGEDDNKFEEDEEYGDYDQDEEEYALYGPLRKRMDIIPRFPFEISATIFAELSTNDLFQCLDVNPKWLYILQKLPDLWYRVVLIDEEYKDVSKLPLIGMHIREFEIGKFACQEILDRVPSQIQTGSMNNLVSLAWESADFIGEDVIMCIKHLKGTLTELKLTHSTDTRATSGERCRR
;
A
#
# COMPACT_ATOMS: atom_id res chain seq x y z
N MET A 1 31.87 -58.59 55.79
CA MET A 1 30.41 -58.33 55.76
C MET A 1 29.86 -58.92 54.46
N THR A 2 29.03 -59.96 54.63
CA THR A 2 27.86 -60.41 53.85
C THR A 2 27.15 -59.28 53.07
N LEU A 3 26.51 -59.42 51.88
CA LEU A 3 25.66 -60.44 51.23
C LEU A 3 25.58 -60.22 49.69
N LEU A 4 25.27 -61.28 48.92
CA LEU A 4 24.75 -61.25 47.53
C LEU A 4 23.18 -61.11 47.52
N PRO A 5 22.43 -61.37 46.42
CA PRO A 5 21.58 -60.43 45.68
C PRO A 5 20.06 -60.68 45.89
N ASN A 6 19.17 -59.84 45.33
CA ASN A 6 17.90 -60.36 44.75
C ASN A 6 17.11 -59.37 43.88
N LYS A 7 16.43 -59.97 42.89
CA LYS A 7 15.49 -59.38 41.92
C LYS A 7 14.22 -58.80 42.57
N ARG A 8 13.62 -57.79 41.93
CA ARG A 8 12.16 -57.64 41.81
C ARG A 8 11.79 -56.83 40.55
N THR A 9 10.67 -57.21 39.94
CA THR A 9 10.16 -56.82 38.61
C THR A 9 8.98 -55.84 38.73
N LYS A 10 8.74 -55.04 37.65
CA LYS A 10 7.55 -54.25 37.25
C LYS A 10 7.30 -52.97 38.07
N ILE A 11 6.95 -51.80 37.51
CA ILE A 11 5.81 -51.42 36.64
C ILE A 11 6.16 -50.12 35.86
N GLY A 12 5.53 -49.91 34.69
CA GLY A 12 5.50 -48.68 33.89
C GLY A 12 5.15 -49.09 32.46
N ASP A 13 3.90 -49.43 32.15
CA ASP A 13 2.69 -48.59 31.99
C ASP A 13 2.83 -47.59 30.83
N GLU A 14 1.81 -47.61 29.99
CA GLU A 14 1.78 -47.26 28.57
C GLU A 14 2.07 -45.77 28.29
N GLY A 15 2.86 -45.52 27.24
CA GLY A 15 2.96 -44.21 26.59
C GLY A 15 2.54 -44.35 25.14
N GLU A 16 1.23 -44.24 24.89
CA GLU A 16 0.66 -43.93 23.58
C GLU A 16 0.31 -42.43 23.57
N ASP A 17 0.92 -41.66 22.66
CA ASP A 17 0.43 -40.35 22.27
C ASP A 17 0.56 -40.25 20.74
N ASP A 18 -0.42 -40.84 20.08
CA ASP A 18 -0.69 -40.68 18.66
C ASP A 18 -1.34 -39.31 18.43
N ASN A 19 -0.53 -38.30 18.11
CA ASN A 19 -1.03 -37.07 17.52
C ASN A 19 -0.55 -36.95 16.07
N LYS A 20 -1.26 -37.69 15.21
CA LYS A 20 -1.20 -37.60 13.76
C LYS A 20 -2.10 -36.44 13.33
N PHE A 21 -1.53 -35.29 13.01
CA PHE A 21 -2.26 -34.22 12.32
C PHE A 21 -2.50 -34.67 10.87
N GLU A 22 -3.75 -35.01 10.56
CA GLU A 22 -4.21 -35.23 9.18
C GLU A 22 -4.51 -33.87 8.53
N GLU A 23 -4.12 -33.78 7.26
CA GLU A 23 -4.31 -32.64 6.37
C GLU A 23 -5.78 -32.53 5.96
N ASP A 24 -6.44 -31.43 6.30
CA ASP A 24 -7.69 -31.02 5.67
C ASP A 24 -7.39 -29.91 4.66
N GLU A 25 -7.13 -30.29 3.41
CA GLU A 25 -7.22 -29.40 2.25
C GLU A 25 -8.65 -29.45 1.69
N GLU A 26 -9.42 -28.39 1.87
CA GLU A 26 -10.54 -28.07 0.96
C GLU A 26 -10.71 -26.53 0.90
N TYR A 27 -9.88 -25.89 0.07
CA TYR A 27 -10.09 -24.50 -0.34
C TYR A 27 -11.17 -24.48 -1.41
N GLY A 28 -12.30 -23.84 -1.10
CA GLY A 28 -13.46 -23.72 -1.98
C GLY A 28 -13.17 -23.02 -3.30
N ASP A 29 -13.96 -23.39 -4.31
CA ASP A 29 -14.05 -22.83 -5.67
C ASP A 29 -13.84 -21.31 -5.74
N TYR A 30 -12.77 -20.89 -6.42
CA TYR A 30 -12.52 -19.51 -6.87
C TYR A 30 -12.67 -19.42 -8.40
N ASP A 31 -13.78 -19.91 -8.95
CA ASP A 31 -14.01 -19.96 -10.40
C ASP A 31 -14.58 -18.64 -11.00
N GLN A 32 -14.33 -17.48 -10.38
CA GLN A 32 -14.80 -16.19 -10.91
C GLN A 32 -13.72 -15.22 -11.37
N ASP A 33 -12.44 -15.62 -11.36
CA ASP A 33 -11.33 -14.75 -11.75
C ASP A 33 -10.60 -15.18 -13.05
N GLU A 34 -10.88 -16.36 -13.60
CA GLU A 34 -10.03 -16.94 -14.66
C GLU A 34 -9.98 -16.13 -15.97
N GLU A 35 -11.05 -15.40 -16.33
CA GLU A 35 -11.11 -14.65 -17.60
C GLU A 35 -10.32 -13.34 -17.57
N GLU A 36 -10.16 -12.69 -16.40
CA GLU A 36 -9.28 -11.52 -16.26
C GLU A 36 -7.81 -11.97 -16.09
N TYR A 37 -7.57 -13.15 -15.49
CA TYR A 37 -6.22 -13.71 -15.27
C TYR A 37 -5.52 -14.19 -16.55
N ALA A 38 -6.26 -14.61 -17.57
CA ALA A 38 -5.69 -15.15 -18.80
C ALA A 38 -4.92 -14.10 -19.63
N LEU A 39 -5.33 -12.83 -19.59
CA LEU A 39 -4.70 -11.75 -20.37
C LEU A 39 -3.36 -11.30 -19.75
N TYR A 40 -3.24 -11.33 -18.42
CA TYR A 40 -2.04 -10.90 -17.68
C TYR A 40 -1.05 -12.04 -17.36
N GLY A 41 -1.44 -13.30 -17.58
CA GLY A 41 -0.62 -14.48 -17.29
C GLY A 41 0.81 -14.45 -17.86
N PRO A 42 1.07 -13.96 -19.09
CA PRO A 42 2.43 -13.81 -19.62
C PRO A 42 3.20 -12.62 -19.03
N LEU A 43 2.53 -11.53 -18.64
CA LEU A 43 3.15 -10.31 -18.11
C LEU A 43 3.55 -10.47 -16.63
N ARG A 44 2.73 -11.16 -15.82
CA ARG A 44 3.12 -11.58 -14.45
C ARG A 44 4.38 -12.45 -14.43
N LYS A 45 4.67 -13.20 -15.51
CA LYS A 45 5.82 -14.12 -15.58
C LYS A 45 7.19 -13.44 -15.71
N ARG A 46 7.27 -12.12 -15.88
CA ARG A 46 8.56 -11.41 -16.06
C ARG A 46 8.81 -10.29 -15.05
N MET A 47 8.14 -10.34 -13.90
CA MET A 47 8.43 -9.50 -12.72
C MET A 47 9.88 -9.68 -12.20
N ASP A 48 10.57 -10.72 -12.65
CA ASP A 48 11.94 -11.07 -12.31
C ASP A 48 13.02 -10.36 -13.16
N ILE A 49 12.66 -9.67 -14.24
CA ILE A 49 13.66 -9.06 -15.14
C ILE A 49 14.32 -7.84 -14.50
N ILE A 50 13.51 -6.87 -14.04
CA ILE A 50 14.02 -5.57 -13.57
C ILE A 50 15.08 -5.71 -12.48
N PRO A 51 14.97 -6.63 -11.50
CA PRO A 51 15.99 -6.78 -10.46
C PRO A 51 17.29 -7.46 -10.93
N ARG A 52 17.34 -7.96 -12.17
CA ARG A 52 18.57 -8.54 -12.76
C ARG A 52 19.41 -7.48 -13.47
N PHE A 53 18.83 -6.33 -13.79
CA PHE A 53 19.58 -5.23 -14.38
C PHE A 53 20.45 -4.53 -13.31
N PRO A 54 21.56 -3.90 -13.72
CA PRO A 54 22.23 -2.89 -12.91
C PRO A 54 21.25 -1.82 -12.44
N PHE A 55 21.49 -1.28 -11.24
CA PHE A 55 20.60 -0.31 -10.59
C PHE A 55 20.28 0.88 -11.51
N GLU A 56 21.26 1.37 -12.25
CA GLU A 56 21.14 2.51 -13.15
C GLU A 56 20.17 2.25 -14.31
N ILE A 57 20.15 1.02 -14.83
CA ILE A 57 19.22 0.62 -15.89
C ILE A 57 17.81 0.49 -15.30
N SER A 58 17.66 -0.15 -14.14
CA SER A 58 16.36 -0.22 -13.45
C SER A 58 15.80 1.16 -13.14
N ALA A 59 16.66 2.08 -12.66
CA ALA A 59 16.30 3.47 -12.38
C ALA A 59 15.84 4.21 -13.64
N THR A 60 16.55 4.01 -14.76
CA THR A 60 16.16 4.58 -16.06
C THR A 60 14.78 4.07 -16.49
N ILE A 61 14.50 2.77 -16.31
CA ILE A 61 13.19 2.20 -16.64
C ILE A 61 12.08 2.82 -15.78
N PHE A 62 12.31 2.93 -14.46
CA PHE A 62 11.31 3.52 -13.55
C PHE A 62 11.09 5.02 -13.80
N ALA A 63 12.11 5.74 -14.25
CA ALA A 63 11.99 7.17 -14.57
C ALA A 63 11.04 7.46 -15.76
N GLU A 64 10.77 6.47 -16.60
CA GLU A 64 9.83 6.58 -17.73
C GLU A 64 8.38 6.26 -17.35
N LEU A 65 8.12 5.84 -16.11
CA LEU A 65 6.80 5.45 -15.64
C LEU A 65 6.03 6.63 -15.03
N SER A 66 4.70 6.59 -15.16
CA SER A 66 3.84 7.54 -14.45
C SER A 66 3.87 7.27 -12.95
N THR A 67 3.48 8.26 -12.13
CA THR A 67 3.34 8.07 -10.68
C THR A 67 2.41 6.91 -10.35
N ASN A 68 1.31 6.72 -11.10
CA ASN A 68 0.37 5.61 -10.91
C ASN A 68 1.05 4.25 -11.16
N ASP A 69 1.76 4.11 -12.28
CA ASP A 69 2.49 2.88 -12.61
C ASP A 69 3.56 2.58 -11.55
N LEU A 70 4.24 3.62 -11.05
CA LEU A 70 5.23 3.48 -9.98
C LEU A 70 4.59 2.96 -8.68
N PHE A 71 3.38 3.40 -8.32
CA PHE A 71 2.64 2.85 -7.17
C PHE A 71 2.28 1.37 -7.35
N GLN A 72 1.96 0.94 -8.57
CA GLN A 72 1.73 -0.49 -8.87
C GLN A 72 3.03 -1.29 -8.76
N CYS A 73 4.15 -0.70 -9.18
CA CYS A 73 5.47 -1.32 -9.10
C CYS A 73 5.92 -1.63 -7.65
N LEU A 74 5.37 -0.95 -6.64
CA LEU A 74 5.69 -1.20 -5.23
C LEU A 74 5.25 -2.60 -4.77
N ASP A 75 4.23 -3.21 -5.39
CA ASP A 75 3.71 -4.54 -5.01
C ASP A 75 4.30 -5.70 -5.80
N VAL A 76 5.03 -5.40 -6.87
CA VAL A 76 5.47 -6.42 -7.84
C VAL A 76 6.38 -7.45 -7.17
N ASN A 77 7.45 -7.00 -6.52
CA ASN A 77 8.26 -7.83 -5.64
C ASN A 77 9.14 -6.98 -4.69
N PRO A 78 9.71 -7.58 -3.62
CA PRO A 78 10.52 -6.85 -2.64
C PRO A 78 11.77 -6.15 -3.21
N LYS A 79 12.33 -6.64 -4.33
CA LYS A 79 13.50 -6.01 -4.95
C LYS A 79 13.13 -4.74 -5.73
N TRP A 80 11.96 -4.70 -6.36
CA TRP A 80 11.46 -3.48 -7.02
C TRP A 80 11.21 -2.41 -5.97
N LEU A 81 10.53 -2.77 -4.89
CA LEU A 81 10.33 -1.88 -3.74
C LEU A 81 11.67 -1.31 -3.22
N TYR A 82 12.67 -2.18 -3.02
CA TYR A 82 13.99 -1.73 -2.60
C TYR A 82 14.62 -0.71 -3.56
N ILE A 83 14.56 -0.96 -4.86
CA ILE A 83 15.12 -0.04 -5.88
C ILE A 83 14.35 1.29 -5.85
N LEU A 84 13.02 1.24 -5.86
CA LEU A 84 12.16 2.42 -5.86
C LEU A 84 12.35 3.32 -4.63
N GLN A 85 12.59 2.73 -3.46
CA GLN A 85 12.92 3.47 -2.23
C GLN A 85 14.30 4.15 -2.28
N LYS A 86 15.15 3.80 -3.25
CA LYS A 86 16.46 4.45 -3.48
C LYS A 86 16.39 5.53 -4.56
N LEU A 87 15.22 5.81 -5.11
CA LEU A 87 15.00 6.78 -6.17
C LEU A 87 14.09 7.93 -5.68
N PRO A 88 14.59 8.80 -4.78
CA PRO A 88 13.78 9.85 -4.15
C PRO A 88 13.17 10.83 -5.17
N ASP A 89 13.88 11.09 -6.27
CA ASP A 89 13.47 12.07 -7.27
C ASP A 89 12.18 11.65 -8.00
N LEU A 90 11.89 10.35 -8.10
CA LEU A 90 10.65 9.84 -8.70
C LEU A 90 9.41 10.17 -7.86
N TRP A 91 9.61 10.39 -6.56
CA TRP A 91 8.54 10.61 -5.59
C TRP A 91 8.45 12.06 -5.14
N TYR A 92 9.26 12.96 -5.70
CA TYR A 92 9.35 14.35 -5.29
C TYR A 92 7.97 15.04 -5.32
N ARG A 93 7.22 14.82 -6.41
CA ARG A 93 5.87 15.30 -6.60
C ARG A 93 4.91 14.13 -6.81
N VAL A 94 3.88 14.04 -5.97
CA VAL A 94 2.83 13.03 -6.08
C VAL A 94 1.48 13.71 -6.24
N VAL A 95 0.72 13.24 -7.22
CA VAL A 95 -0.55 13.84 -7.61
C VAL A 95 -1.60 12.74 -7.71
N LEU A 96 -2.64 12.83 -6.88
CA LEU A 96 -3.74 11.86 -6.80
C LEU A 96 -5.00 12.46 -7.44
N ILE A 97 -5.25 12.21 -8.72
CA ILE A 97 -6.33 12.88 -9.51
C ILE A 97 -7.59 12.01 -9.74
N ASP A 98 -7.60 10.72 -9.39
CA ASP A 98 -8.61 9.80 -9.92
C ASP A 98 -9.03 8.69 -8.94
N GLU A 99 -10.15 8.01 -9.22
CA GLU A 99 -10.57 6.73 -8.63
C GLU A 99 -9.55 5.61 -8.90
N GLU A 100 -8.68 5.78 -9.89
CA GLU A 100 -7.60 4.83 -10.19
C GLU A 100 -6.56 4.75 -9.07
N TYR A 101 -6.42 5.79 -8.23
CA TYR A 101 -5.53 5.78 -7.08
C TYR A 101 -6.14 5.01 -5.90
N LYS A 102 -6.15 3.69 -6.04
CA LYS A 102 -6.77 2.79 -5.05
C LYS A 102 -5.91 2.52 -3.83
N ASP A 103 -4.62 2.89 -3.82
CA ASP A 103 -3.72 2.42 -2.76
C ASP A 103 -2.81 3.49 -2.14
N VAL A 104 -3.45 4.43 -1.46
CA VAL A 104 -2.80 5.37 -0.55
C VAL A 104 -2.15 4.69 0.67
N SER A 105 -2.36 3.38 0.90
CA SER A 105 -1.71 2.66 2.01
C SER A 105 -0.20 2.50 1.81
N LYS A 106 0.28 2.74 0.58
CA LYS A 106 1.70 2.72 0.21
C LYS A 106 2.44 4.02 0.49
N LEU A 107 1.74 5.12 0.79
CA LEU A 107 2.36 6.41 1.09
C LEU A 107 3.45 6.32 2.19
N PRO A 108 3.33 5.52 3.27
CA PRO A 108 4.41 5.28 4.22
C PRO A 108 5.74 4.79 3.60
N LEU A 109 5.68 4.04 2.49
CA LEU A 109 6.86 3.43 1.89
C LEU A 109 7.76 4.46 1.18
N ILE A 110 7.17 5.57 0.72
CA ILE A 110 7.81 6.60 -0.11
C ILE A 110 7.70 8.01 0.48
N GLY A 111 6.85 8.20 1.50
CA GLY A 111 6.37 9.51 1.94
C GLY A 111 7.48 10.46 2.38
N MET A 112 8.59 9.91 2.86
CA MET A 112 9.76 10.72 3.25
C MET A 112 10.44 11.44 2.08
N HIS A 113 10.18 11.01 0.85
CA HIS A 113 10.69 11.61 -0.39
C HIS A 113 9.73 12.63 -1.00
N ILE A 114 8.46 12.61 -0.58
CA ILE A 114 7.43 13.52 -1.09
C ILE A 114 7.67 14.93 -0.54
N ARG A 115 7.79 15.90 -1.46
CA ARG A 115 7.93 17.33 -1.17
C ARG A 115 6.72 18.12 -1.64
N GLU A 116 6.14 17.72 -2.75
CA GLU A 116 4.94 18.31 -3.32
C GLU A 116 3.84 17.25 -3.40
N PHE A 117 2.69 17.53 -2.81
CA PHE A 117 1.57 16.59 -2.77
C PHE A 117 0.28 17.28 -3.19
N GLU A 118 -0.44 16.67 -4.12
CA GLU A 118 -1.65 17.21 -4.70
C GLU A 118 -2.77 16.17 -4.65
N ILE A 119 -3.89 16.55 -4.04
CA ILE A 119 -5.14 15.80 -4.04
C ILE A 119 -6.07 16.51 -5.03
N GLY A 120 -6.30 15.86 -6.17
CA GLY A 120 -7.10 16.39 -7.26
C GLY A 120 -8.60 16.41 -6.94
N LYS A 121 -9.35 17.20 -7.71
CA LYS A 121 -10.78 17.49 -7.52
C LYS A 121 -11.69 16.27 -7.38
N PHE A 122 -11.34 15.15 -8.00
CA PHE A 122 -12.15 13.93 -8.03
C PHE A 122 -11.55 12.79 -7.19
N ALA A 123 -10.69 13.11 -6.22
CA ALA A 123 -10.16 12.11 -5.29
C ALA A 123 -11.31 11.40 -4.55
N CYS A 124 -11.26 10.07 -4.52
CA CYS A 124 -12.27 9.26 -3.86
C CYS A 124 -12.23 9.43 -2.33
N GLN A 125 -13.32 9.09 -1.64
CA GLN A 125 -13.43 9.26 -0.18
C GLN A 125 -12.32 8.55 0.59
N GLU A 126 -11.85 7.39 0.11
CA GLU A 126 -10.75 6.67 0.75
C GLU A 126 -9.45 7.48 0.78
N ILE A 127 -9.13 8.22 -0.29
CA ILE A 127 -7.97 9.11 -0.33
C ILE A 127 -8.16 10.23 0.70
N LEU A 128 -9.34 10.84 0.72
CA LEU A 128 -9.67 11.96 1.62
C LEU A 128 -9.61 11.53 3.10
N ASP A 129 -10.00 10.30 3.42
CA ASP A 129 -9.98 9.77 4.80
C ASP A 129 -8.58 9.35 5.23
N ARG A 130 -7.80 8.75 4.33
CA ARG A 130 -6.50 8.14 4.69
C ARG A 130 -5.34 9.12 4.64
N VAL A 131 -5.29 10.01 3.65
CA VAL A 131 -4.16 10.96 3.52
C VAL A 131 -3.93 11.76 4.81
N PRO A 132 -4.97 12.28 5.50
CA PRO A 132 -4.79 12.94 6.77
C PRO A 132 -4.01 12.10 7.79
N SER A 133 -4.42 10.85 7.97
CA SER A 133 -3.74 9.94 8.89
C SER A 133 -2.27 9.72 8.52
N GLN A 134 -1.95 9.63 7.22
CA GLN A 134 -0.57 9.45 6.75
C GLN A 134 0.31 10.68 6.98
N ILE A 135 -0.27 11.88 6.91
CA ILE A 135 0.44 13.10 7.28
C ILE A 135 0.68 13.14 8.79
N GLN A 136 -0.33 12.82 9.59
CA GLN A 136 -0.25 12.87 11.06
C GLN A 136 0.69 11.83 11.67
N THR A 137 0.84 10.66 11.04
CA THR A 137 1.81 9.63 11.46
C THR A 137 3.25 10.00 11.12
N GLY A 138 3.44 11.07 10.34
CA GLY A 138 4.73 11.59 9.94
C GLY A 138 5.34 10.93 8.72
N SER A 139 4.57 10.11 7.98
CA SER A 139 5.02 9.51 6.72
C SER A 139 5.46 10.58 5.71
N MET A 140 4.83 11.76 5.73
CA MET A 140 5.11 12.88 4.83
C MET A 140 5.68 14.11 5.56
N ASN A 141 6.55 13.91 6.54
CA ASN A 141 7.16 15.00 7.35
C ASN A 141 8.01 16.00 6.55
N ASN A 142 8.34 15.68 5.31
CA ASN A 142 9.18 16.50 4.44
C ASN A 142 8.36 17.41 3.51
N LEU A 143 7.04 17.40 3.62
CA LEU A 143 6.15 18.09 2.70
C LEU A 143 6.34 19.61 2.76
N VAL A 144 6.52 20.21 1.59
CA VAL A 144 6.79 21.64 1.36
C VAL A 144 5.59 22.31 0.67
N SER A 145 4.93 21.61 -0.25
CA SER A 145 3.72 22.07 -0.93
C SER A 145 2.60 21.06 -0.78
N LEU A 146 1.43 21.52 -0.36
CA LEU A 146 0.19 20.74 -0.29
C LEU A 146 -0.90 21.45 -1.08
N ALA A 147 -1.43 20.79 -2.10
CA ALA A 147 -2.60 21.22 -2.84
C ALA A 147 -3.77 20.26 -2.59
N TRP A 148 -4.93 20.81 -2.27
CA TRP A 148 -6.15 20.07 -2.00
C TRP A 148 -7.29 20.72 -2.77
N GLU A 149 -7.72 20.09 -3.88
CA GLU A 149 -8.74 20.62 -4.79
C GLU A 149 -10.17 20.17 -4.46
N SER A 150 -10.33 19.15 -3.61
CA SER A 150 -11.61 18.68 -3.08
C SER A 150 -11.84 19.13 -1.64
N ALA A 151 -11.48 20.37 -1.28
CA ALA A 151 -11.55 20.84 0.11
C ALA A 151 -12.98 21.26 0.53
N ASP A 152 -14.02 20.59 0.01
CA ASP A 152 -15.43 20.90 0.26
C ASP A 152 -15.79 20.81 1.75
N PHE A 153 -15.09 19.94 2.47
CA PHE A 153 -15.14 19.86 3.92
C PHE A 153 -13.74 19.69 4.48
N ILE A 154 -13.17 20.77 5.03
CA ILE A 154 -11.93 20.69 5.81
C ILE A 154 -12.32 20.32 7.23
N GLY A 155 -12.22 19.03 7.55
CA GLY A 155 -12.45 18.51 8.89
C GLY A 155 -11.32 18.88 9.87
N GLU A 156 -11.54 18.57 11.15
CA GLU A 156 -10.54 18.76 12.20
C GLU A 156 -9.26 17.94 11.94
N ASP A 157 -9.41 16.76 11.33
CA ASP A 157 -8.34 15.89 10.87
C ASP A 157 -7.39 16.59 9.89
N VAL A 158 -7.93 17.27 8.87
CA VAL A 158 -7.13 18.04 7.89
C VAL A 158 -6.40 19.20 8.57
N ILE A 159 -7.08 19.89 9.50
CA ILE A 159 -6.45 20.96 10.31
C ILE A 159 -5.29 20.41 11.14
N MET A 160 -5.46 19.24 11.74
CA MET A 160 -4.42 18.58 12.52
C MET A 160 -3.24 18.15 11.64
N CYS A 161 -3.47 17.76 10.39
CA CYS A 161 -2.41 17.48 9.41
C CYS A 161 -1.57 18.71 9.10
N ILE A 162 -2.23 19.83 8.79
CA ILE A 162 -1.55 21.10 8.50
C ILE A 162 -0.72 21.56 9.71
N LYS A 163 -1.24 21.38 10.93
CA LYS A 163 -0.49 21.63 12.16
C LYS A 163 0.73 20.72 12.32
N HIS A 164 0.64 19.46 11.90
CA HIS A 164 1.76 18.51 11.97
C HIS A 164 2.90 18.91 11.01
N LEU A 165 2.54 19.47 9.85
CA LEU A 165 3.49 19.98 8.85
C LEU A 165 4.05 21.38 9.19
N LYS A 166 3.77 21.90 10.39
CA LYS A 166 4.23 23.20 10.83
C LYS A 166 5.76 23.21 10.91
N GLY A 167 6.39 23.92 9.98
CA GLY A 167 7.85 24.08 9.89
C GLY A 167 8.45 23.55 8.60
N THR A 168 7.73 22.72 7.85
CA THR A 168 8.15 22.25 6.52
C THR A 168 7.25 22.77 5.41
N LEU A 169 5.95 22.90 5.66
CA LEU A 169 4.99 23.37 4.67
C LEU A 169 5.16 24.87 4.42
N THR A 170 5.52 25.23 3.19
CA THR A 170 5.67 26.62 2.74
C THR A 170 4.53 27.05 1.82
N GLU A 171 3.88 26.11 1.15
CA GLU A 171 2.77 26.37 0.25
C GLU A 171 1.57 25.49 0.61
N LEU A 172 0.41 26.12 0.77
CA LEU A 172 -0.86 25.45 1.02
C LEU A 172 -1.91 26.03 0.07
N LYS A 173 -2.43 25.18 -0.81
CA LYS A 173 -3.52 25.51 -1.73
C LYS A 173 -4.74 24.71 -1.33
N LEU A 174 -5.75 25.41 -0.82
CA LEU A 174 -7.05 24.83 -0.50
C LEU A 174 -8.06 25.41 -1.47
N THR A 175 -8.61 24.53 -2.29
CA THR A 175 -9.53 24.88 -3.36
C THR A 175 -10.81 24.09 -3.13
N HIS A 176 -11.93 24.81 -3.09
CA HIS A 176 -13.24 24.19 -3.07
C HIS A 176 -13.55 23.63 -4.45
N SER A 177 -14.18 22.45 -4.48
CA SER A 177 -14.77 21.92 -5.70
C SER A 177 -15.97 22.79 -6.04
N THR A 178 -15.78 23.77 -6.91
CA THR A 178 -16.92 24.39 -7.58
C THR A 178 -17.45 23.36 -8.56
N ASP A 179 -18.41 22.55 -8.12
CA ASP A 179 -19.18 21.74 -9.04
C ASP A 179 -20.33 22.56 -9.61
N THR A 180 -20.02 23.29 -10.69
CA THR A 180 -21.03 23.91 -11.57
C THR A 180 -21.44 22.96 -12.70
N ARG A 181 -21.67 21.67 -12.40
CA ARG A 181 -22.39 20.77 -13.30
C ARG A 181 -23.69 20.26 -12.66
N ALA A 182 -24.78 20.88 -13.13
CA ALA A 182 -26.10 20.28 -13.31
C ALA A 182 -26.92 19.90 -12.07
N THR A 183 -27.41 20.91 -11.34
CA THR A 183 -28.84 20.94 -11.01
C THR A 183 -29.68 21.11 -12.28
N SER A 184 -29.67 20.11 -13.15
CA SER A 184 -30.65 19.99 -14.23
C SER A 184 -31.13 18.54 -14.28
N GLY A 185 -32.01 18.25 -13.33
CA GLY A 185 -33.02 17.20 -13.35
C GLY A 185 -32.70 15.90 -14.09
N GLU A 186 -32.24 14.90 -13.35
CA GLU A 186 -32.70 13.54 -13.59
C GLU A 186 -32.95 12.84 -12.26
N ARG A 187 -34.20 12.95 -11.82
CA ARG A 187 -34.80 11.94 -10.94
C ARG A 187 -34.70 10.62 -11.70
N CYS A 188 -33.80 9.73 -11.28
CA CYS A 188 -33.90 8.33 -11.63
C CYS A 188 -35.14 7.77 -10.92
N ARG A 189 -36.30 7.92 -11.57
CA ARG A 189 -37.53 7.18 -11.28
C ARG A 189 -37.42 5.85 -12.01
N ARG A 190 -37.14 4.78 -11.28
CA ARG A 190 -37.95 3.55 -11.14
C ARG A 190 -37.11 2.45 -10.50
#